data_AF-A9E6U0-F1
#
_entry.id   AF-A9E6U0-F1
#
_cell.length_a   1.000
_cell.length_b   1.000
_cell.length_c   1.000
_cell.angle_alpha   90.00
_cell.angle_beta   90.00
_cell.angle_gamma   90.00
#
_symmetry.space_group_name_H-M   'P 1'
#
loop_
_entity.id
_entity.type
_entity.pdbx_description
1 polymer ?
#
loop_
_entity_poly.entity_id
_entity_poly.type
_entity_poly.pdbx_seq_one_letter_code
_entity_poly.pdbx_strand_id
1 'polypeptide(L)'
;MRNVKLIVLLFSSILCFAQNEKKETAYLLFDIKSKKKHLVEDGSGNSKMLNAYRKEKQENLTIMHIYGESFAFGINKQVDTCKIETLNDLKIVDIAYIKDKKSKNVMRYNPFKKIYLIEKISKDKFVKYDVLWIDDWTMIRD
;
A
#
# COMPACT_ATOMS: atom_id res chain seq x y z
N MET A 1 -7.34 53.33 -7.38
CA MET A 1 -7.88 52.02 -6.94
C MET A 1 -7.82 50.91 -8.01
N ARG A 2 -7.17 51.12 -9.15
CA ARG A 2 -7.09 50.11 -10.24
C ARG A 2 -6.04 49.02 -9.98
N ASN A 3 -4.99 49.36 -9.22
CA ASN A 3 -3.86 48.45 -8.94
C ASN A 3 -4.15 47.44 -7.80
N VAL A 4 -5.13 47.73 -6.93
CA VAL A 4 -5.51 46.83 -5.81
C VAL A 4 -6.31 45.62 -6.32
N LYS A 5 -7.12 45.78 -7.38
CA LYS A 5 -7.91 44.69 -7.96
C LYS A 5 -7.04 43.60 -8.60
N LEU A 6 -5.90 43.98 -9.19
CA LEU A 6 -4.93 43.04 -9.79
C LEU A 6 -4.23 42.16 -8.75
N ILE A 7 -3.92 42.73 -7.57
CA ILE A 7 -3.29 41.99 -6.47
C ILE A 7 -4.24 40.92 -5.91
N VAL A 8 -5.54 41.24 -5.76
CA VAL A 8 -6.55 40.28 -5.29
C VAL A 8 -6.74 39.11 -6.27
N LEU A 9 -6.68 39.38 -7.58
CA LEU A 9 -6.78 38.35 -8.62
C LEU A 9 -5.58 37.39 -8.57
N LEU A 10 -4.36 37.92 -8.36
CA LEU A 10 -3.12 37.13 -8.23
C LEU A 10 -3.08 36.24 -6.98
N PHE A 11 -3.74 36.62 -5.88
CA PHE A 11 -3.80 35.77 -4.68
C PHE A 11 -4.84 34.64 -4.79
N SER A 12 -5.90 34.81 -5.59
CA SER A 12 -6.94 33.78 -5.78
C SER A 12 -6.44 32.54 -6.53
N SER A 13 -5.46 32.69 -7.43
CA SER A 13 -4.88 31.57 -8.19
C SER A 13 -3.97 30.67 -7.35
N ILE A 14 -3.38 31.19 -6.27
CA ILE A 14 -2.47 30.44 -5.38
C ILE A 14 -3.26 29.44 -4.51
N LEU A 15 -4.52 29.75 -4.18
CA LEU A 15 -5.37 28.88 -3.36
C LEU A 15 -5.92 27.66 -4.13
N CYS A 16 -5.89 27.68 -5.46
CA CYS A 16 -6.48 26.62 -6.28
C CYS A 16 -5.53 25.41 -6.50
N PHE A 17 -4.24 25.53 -6.15
CA PHE A 17 -3.25 24.47 -6.33
C PHE A 17 -3.03 23.58 -5.09
N ALA A 18 -3.69 23.89 -3.98
CA ALA A 18 -3.61 23.09 -2.75
C ALA A 18 -4.73 22.04 -2.68
N GLN A 19 -4.91 21.23 -3.73
CA GLN A 19 -5.71 20.00 -3.61
C GLN A 19 -4.88 18.96 -2.84
N ASN A 20 -4.78 19.16 -1.53
CA ASN A 20 -4.24 18.15 -0.61
C ASN A 20 -5.24 16.99 -0.56
N GLU A 21 -5.16 16.07 -1.53
CA GLU A 21 -5.86 14.79 -1.38
C GLU A 21 -5.41 14.16 -0.07
N LYS A 22 -6.34 14.09 0.89
CA LYS A 22 -6.05 13.52 2.20
C LYS A 22 -5.70 12.05 1.99
N LYS A 23 -4.42 11.72 2.17
CA LYS A 23 -3.93 10.34 2.05
C LYS A 23 -4.77 9.42 2.94
N GLU A 24 -5.33 8.38 2.35
CA GLU A 24 -6.18 7.41 3.05
C GLU A 24 -5.36 6.26 3.64
N THR A 25 -5.98 5.49 4.53
CA THR A 25 -5.45 4.21 5.00
C THR A 25 -6.07 3.07 4.19
N ALA A 26 -5.24 2.23 3.57
CA ALA A 26 -5.71 1.05 2.85
C ALA A 26 -5.62 -0.20 3.72
N TYR A 27 -6.61 -1.08 3.61
CA TYR A 27 -6.64 -2.38 4.27
C TYR A 27 -6.78 -3.46 3.20
N LEU A 28 -5.79 -4.35 3.08
CA LEU A 28 -5.82 -5.41 2.08
C LEU A 28 -5.90 -6.77 2.76
N LEU A 29 -6.95 -7.53 2.43
CA LEU A 29 -7.16 -8.87 2.94
C LEU A 29 -6.48 -9.90 2.03
N PHE A 30 -5.73 -10.83 2.62
CA PHE A 30 -5.09 -11.92 1.87
C PHE A 30 -5.03 -13.23 2.67
N ASP A 31 -4.76 -14.33 1.98
CA ASP A 31 -4.67 -15.67 2.57
C ASP A 31 -3.48 -16.43 1.96
N ILE A 32 -2.45 -16.66 2.78
CA ILE A 32 -1.23 -17.36 2.36
C ILE A 32 -1.47 -18.83 2.01
N LYS A 33 -2.55 -19.43 2.51
CA LYS A 33 -2.93 -20.82 2.20
C LYS A 33 -3.64 -20.93 0.85
N SER A 34 -3.96 -19.81 0.20
CA SER A 34 -4.58 -19.80 -1.11
C SER A 34 -3.66 -20.43 -2.16
N LYS A 35 -4.23 -21.31 -2.99
CA LYS A 35 -3.53 -21.95 -4.12
C LYS A 35 -3.47 -21.07 -5.37
N LYS A 36 -3.96 -19.82 -5.30
CA LYS A 36 -3.91 -18.88 -6.43
C LYS A 36 -2.47 -18.68 -6.89
N LYS A 37 -2.27 -18.71 -8.21
CA LYS A 37 -0.98 -18.46 -8.85
C LYS A 37 -1.00 -17.12 -9.58
N HIS A 38 0.17 -16.52 -9.73
CA HIS A 38 0.38 -15.29 -10.49
C HIS A 38 1.71 -15.40 -11.25
N LEU A 39 1.72 -14.88 -12.48
CA LEU A 39 2.93 -14.75 -13.28
C LEU A 39 3.74 -13.59 -12.73
N VAL A 40 4.99 -13.84 -12.35
CA VAL A 40 5.91 -12.82 -11.85
C VAL A 40 7.10 -12.74 -12.79
N GLU A 41 7.42 -11.53 -13.24
CA GLU A 41 8.60 -11.25 -14.06
C GLU A 41 9.81 -10.94 -13.17
N ASP A 42 10.99 -11.39 -13.58
CA ASP A 42 12.24 -11.22 -12.82
C ASP A 42 13.09 -10.02 -13.28
N GLY A 43 12.54 -9.18 -14.16
CA GLY A 43 13.23 -8.02 -14.73
C GLY A 43 14.27 -8.35 -15.81
N SER A 44 14.59 -9.62 -16.04
CA SER A 44 15.48 -10.09 -17.11
C SER A 44 14.73 -10.59 -18.34
N GLY A 45 13.42 -10.30 -18.42
CA GLY A 45 12.54 -10.79 -19.48
C GLY A 45 12.03 -12.22 -19.27
N ASN A 46 12.39 -12.88 -18.16
CA ASN A 46 11.84 -14.18 -17.81
C ASN A 46 10.64 -14.02 -16.86
N SER A 47 9.75 -15.00 -16.90
CA SER A 47 8.55 -15.02 -16.07
C SER A 47 8.35 -16.39 -15.44
N LYS A 48 7.88 -16.42 -14.19
CA LYS A 48 7.61 -17.67 -13.49
C LYS A 48 6.25 -17.64 -12.81
N MET A 49 5.53 -18.75 -12.88
CA MET A 49 4.28 -18.95 -12.15
C MET A 49 4.58 -19.25 -10.67
N LEU A 50 4.24 -18.32 -9.80
CA LEU A 50 4.43 -18.43 -8.36
C LEU A 50 3.10 -18.30 -7.62
N ASN A 51 3.05 -18.66 -6.33
CA ASN A 51 1.85 -18.40 -5.51
C ASN A 51 1.59 -16.90 -5.46
N ALA A 52 0.33 -16.48 -5.63
CA ALA A 52 -0.03 -15.07 -5.62
C ALA A 52 0.26 -14.40 -4.26
N TYR A 53 0.24 -15.18 -3.18
CA TYR A 53 0.58 -14.74 -1.83
C TYR A 53 1.78 -15.55 -1.32
N ARG A 54 2.82 -14.87 -0.87
CA ARG A 54 4.02 -15.50 -0.28
C ARG A 54 4.53 -14.64 0.88
N LYS A 55 5.19 -15.28 1.84
CA LYS A 55 5.83 -14.61 2.97
C LYS A 55 7.25 -15.12 3.09
N GLU A 56 8.20 -14.21 3.13
CA GLU A 56 9.64 -14.46 3.22
C GLU A 56 10.17 -13.78 4.48
N LYS A 57 10.88 -14.53 5.32
CA LYS A 57 11.55 -13.98 6.49
C LYS A 57 12.99 -13.67 6.15
N GLN A 58 13.44 -12.48 6.48
CA GLN A 58 14.84 -12.05 6.45
C GLN A 58 15.29 -11.70 7.87
N GLU A 59 16.57 -11.39 8.05
CA GLU A 59 17.18 -11.21 9.38
C GLU A 59 16.48 -10.16 10.24
N ASN A 60 16.04 -9.03 9.65
CA ASN A 60 15.44 -7.90 10.38
C ASN A 60 14.01 -7.56 9.96
N LEU A 61 13.49 -8.20 8.91
CA LEU A 61 12.20 -7.88 8.33
C LEU A 61 11.52 -9.12 7.75
N THR A 62 10.20 -9.04 7.61
CA THR A 62 9.42 -10.02 6.87
C THR A 62 8.81 -9.35 5.64
N ILE A 63 9.02 -9.95 4.47
CA ILE A 63 8.46 -9.51 3.19
C ILE A 63 7.22 -10.34 2.88
N MET A 64 6.13 -9.66 2.54
CA MET A 64 4.90 -10.25 2.03
C MET A 64 4.74 -9.90 0.56
N HIS A 65 4.68 -10.92 -0.28
CA HIS A 65 4.45 -10.78 -1.72
C HIS A 65 2.97 -10.99 -2.01
N ILE A 66 2.35 -10.04 -2.70
CA ILE A 66 0.92 -10.06 -3.06
C ILE A 66 0.79 -9.65 -4.53
N TYR A 67 0.49 -10.61 -5.42
CA TYR A 67 0.31 -10.36 -6.85
C TYR A 67 1.46 -9.55 -7.50
N GLY A 68 2.70 -9.92 -7.15
CA GLY A 68 3.92 -9.29 -7.67
C GLY A 68 4.38 -8.05 -6.89
N GLU A 69 3.51 -7.46 -6.06
CA GLU A 69 3.89 -6.35 -5.17
C GLU A 69 4.51 -6.89 -3.87
N SER A 70 5.49 -6.15 -3.32
CA SER A 70 6.21 -6.53 -2.10
C SER A 70 5.92 -5.55 -0.97
N PHE A 71 5.66 -6.07 0.23
CA PHE A 71 5.40 -5.27 1.43
C PHE A 71 6.26 -5.76 2.59
N ALA A 72 6.96 -4.87 3.29
CA ALA A 72 7.82 -5.21 4.43
C ALA A 72 7.25 -4.73 5.75
N PHE A 73 7.50 -5.49 6.81
CA PHE A 73 7.41 -5.01 8.19
C PHE A 73 8.60 -5.54 9.00
N GLY A 74 9.08 -4.73 9.94
CA GLY A 74 10.19 -5.11 10.83
C GLY A 74 9.74 -6.14 11.87
N ILE A 75 10.66 -7.00 12.31
CA ILE A 75 10.38 -8.08 13.27
C ILE A 75 9.91 -7.53 14.63
N ASN A 76 10.36 -6.33 14.99
CA ASN A 76 9.99 -5.65 16.24
C ASN A 76 8.67 -4.86 16.14
N LYS A 77 8.00 -4.84 14.99
CA LYS A 77 6.70 -4.16 14.88
C LYS A 77 5.61 -5.01 15.53
N GLN A 78 4.73 -4.34 16.28
CA GLN A 78 3.57 -4.97 16.88
C GLN A 78 2.65 -5.55 15.80
N VAL A 79 2.33 -6.83 15.96
CA VAL A 79 1.40 -7.58 15.11
C VAL A 79 0.11 -7.74 15.89
N ASP A 80 -0.97 -7.14 15.38
CA ASP A 80 -2.27 -7.18 16.06
C ASP A 80 -3.07 -8.39 15.56
N THR A 81 -3.59 -9.20 16.48
CA THR A 81 -4.61 -10.20 16.14
C THR A 81 -5.98 -9.54 16.26
N CYS A 82 -6.79 -9.61 15.20
CA CYS A 82 -8.15 -9.08 15.19
C CYS A 82 -9.19 -10.17 14.88
N LYS A 83 -10.41 -9.94 15.38
CA LYS A 83 -11.58 -10.76 15.06
C LYS A 83 -12.20 -10.30 13.75
N ILE A 84 -13.05 -11.16 13.18
CA ILE A 84 -13.77 -10.85 11.94
C ILE A 84 -14.66 -9.62 12.05
N GLU A 85 -15.25 -9.36 13.23
CA GLU A 85 -16.15 -8.20 13.42
C GLU A 85 -15.42 -6.88 13.18
N THR A 86 -14.13 -6.82 13.53
CA THR A 86 -13.27 -5.65 13.30
C THR A 86 -13.08 -5.37 11.81
N LEU A 87 -13.30 -6.33 10.92
CA LEU A 87 -13.18 -6.13 9.47
C LEU A 87 -14.41 -5.42 8.86
N ASN A 88 -15.58 -5.53 9.49
CA ASN A 88 -16.82 -4.97 8.95
C ASN A 88 -16.79 -3.44 8.89
N ASP A 89 -16.05 -2.81 9.80
CA ASP A 89 -15.92 -1.35 9.87
C ASP A 89 -14.76 -0.82 9.00
N LEU A 90 -14.01 -1.71 8.34
CA LEU A 90 -12.85 -1.35 7.53
C LEU A 90 -13.20 -1.34 6.03
N LYS A 91 -12.74 -0.30 5.34
CA LYS A 91 -12.74 -0.27 3.87
C LYS A 91 -11.65 -1.21 3.36
N ILE A 92 -12.01 -2.48 3.17
CA ILE A 92 -11.14 -3.49 2.56
C ILE A 92 -11.04 -3.20 1.06
N VAL A 93 -9.81 -3.11 0.56
CA VAL A 93 -9.49 -2.89 -0.85
C VAL A 93 -8.73 -4.08 -1.41
N ASP A 94 -8.75 -4.24 -2.73
CA ASP A 94 -7.94 -5.23 -3.42
C ASP A 94 -6.58 -4.65 -3.86
N ILE A 95 -5.70 -5.53 -4.35
CA ILE A 95 -4.39 -5.10 -4.85
C ILE A 95 -4.50 -4.24 -6.10
N ALA A 96 -5.54 -4.41 -6.92
CA ALA A 96 -5.74 -3.63 -8.14
C ALA A 96 -5.99 -2.15 -7.80
N TYR A 97 -6.78 -1.87 -6.76
CA TYR A 97 -6.99 -0.54 -6.23
C TYR A 97 -5.68 0.12 -5.76
N ILE A 98 -4.86 -0.63 -5.02
CA ILE A 98 -3.57 -0.15 -4.52
C ILE A 98 -2.64 0.22 -5.69
N LYS A 99 -2.58 -0.63 -6.74
CA LYS A 99 -1.79 -0.41 -7.95
C LYS A 99 -2.29 0.77 -8.79
N ASP A 100 -3.60 0.86 -9.02
CA ASP A 100 -4.23 1.96 -9.77
C ASP A 100 -3.99 3.31 -9.09
N LYS A 101 -4.10 3.36 -7.75
CA LYS A 101 -3.85 4.59 -7.02
C LYS A 101 -2.37 5.01 -7.05
N LYS A 102 -1.45 4.03 -7.09
CA LYS A 102 -0.02 4.32 -7.28
C LYS A 102 0.28 4.80 -8.69
N SER A 103 -0.28 4.18 -9.73
CA SER A 103 -0.01 4.57 -11.12
C SER A 103 -0.53 5.98 -11.45
N LYS A 104 -1.64 6.39 -10.82
CA LYS A 104 -2.20 7.75 -10.95
C LYS A 104 -1.44 8.82 -10.15
N ASN A 105 -0.57 8.42 -9.22
CA ASN A 105 0.18 9.38 -8.41
C ASN A 105 1.39 9.92 -9.18
N VAL A 106 1.21 11.10 -9.79
CA VAL A 106 2.19 11.80 -10.62
C VAL A 106 3.52 12.06 -9.90
N MET A 107 3.52 12.24 -8.58
CA MET A 107 4.72 12.58 -7.82
C MET A 107 5.52 11.37 -7.32
N ARG A 108 5.21 10.14 -7.73
CA ARG A 108 5.90 8.89 -7.31
C ARG A 108 5.96 8.62 -5.80
N TYR A 109 5.42 9.49 -4.94
CA TYR A 109 5.31 9.25 -3.50
C TYR A 109 4.24 8.19 -3.20
N ASN A 110 4.33 7.54 -2.03
CA ASN A 110 3.28 6.66 -1.56
C ASN A 110 1.94 7.43 -1.45
N PRO A 111 0.89 7.07 -2.21
CA PRO A 111 -0.40 7.75 -2.18
C PRO A 111 -1.21 7.45 -0.91
N PHE A 112 -0.79 6.44 -0.15
CA PHE A 112 -1.43 6.02 1.09
C PHE A 112 -0.74 6.64 2.29
N LYS A 113 -1.52 6.96 3.33
CA LYS A 113 -1.01 7.34 4.64
C LYS A 113 -0.42 6.11 5.33
N LYS A 114 -1.13 4.99 5.24
CA LYS A 114 -0.77 3.68 5.76
C LYS A 114 -1.38 2.59 4.90
N ILE A 115 -0.70 1.44 4.84
CA ILE A 115 -1.24 0.21 4.27
C ILE A 115 -1.19 -0.83 5.39
N TYR A 116 -2.33 -1.46 5.65
CA TYR A 116 -2.43 -2.60 6.55
C TYR A 116 -2.70 -3.85 5.73
N LEU A 117 -1.87 -4.87 5.90
CA LEU A 117 -2.17 -6.20 5.38
C LEU A 117 -2.90 -7.00 6.45
N ILE A 118 -4.00 -7.62 6.07
CA ILE A 118 -4.82 -8.45 6.94
C ILE A 118 -4.69 -9.88 6.43
N GLU A 119 -3.96 -10.71 7.16
CA GLU A 119 -3.81 -12.12 6.85
C GLU A 119 -4.91 -12.93 7.51
N LYS A 120 -5.59 -13.74 6.72
CA LYS A 120 -6.51 -14.76 7.23
C LYS A 120 -5.75 -15.97 7.76
N ILE A 121 -5.83 -16.21 9.07
CA ILE A 121 -5.22 -17.39 9.71
C ILE A 121 -6.20 -18.56 9.76
N SER A 122 -7.44 -18.26 10.12
CA SER A 122 -8.59 -19.18 10.15
C SER A 122 -9.88 -18.44 9.78
N LYS A 123 -11.05 -19.08 9.95
CA LYS A 123 -12.35 -18.46 9.66
C LYS A 123 -12.58 -17.17 10.46
N ASP A 124 -12.20 -17.18 11.74
CA ASP A 124 -12.54 -16.11 12.69
C ASP A 124 -11.31 -15.40 13.25
N LYS A 125 -10.10 -15.77 12.80
CA LYS A 125 -8.83 -15.21 13.26
C LYS A 125 -8.07 -14.57 12.12
N PHE A 126 -7.79 -13.29 12.29
CA PHE A 126 -7.03 -12.47 11.35
C PHE A 126 -5.85 -11.82 12.07
N VAL A 127 -4.82 -11.52 11.28
CA VAL A 127 -3.63 -10.82 11.77
C VAL A 127 -3.39 -9.60 10.91
N LYS A 128 -3.25 -8.45 11.55
CA LYS A 128 -3.08 -7.15 10.91
C LYS A 128 -1.62 -6.70 11.04
N TYR A 129 -1.03 -6.33 9.91
CA TYR A 129 0.37 -5.91 9.78
C TYR A 129 0.44 -4.46 9.30
N ASP A 130 1.14 -3.59 10.04
CA ASP A 130 1.52 -2.25 9.58
C ASP A 130 2.75 -2.36 8.66
N VAL A 131 2.52 -2.27 7.36
CA VAL A 131 3.55 -2.54 6.34
C VAL A 131 4.02 -1.27 5.63
N LEU A 132 5.25 -1.35 5.13
CA LEU A 132 5.78 -0.46 4.10
C LEU A 132 5.65 -1.15 2.76
N TRP A 133 5.18 -0.44 1.74
CA TRP A 133 5.24 -0.93 0.36
C TRP A 133 6.68 -0.79 -0.13
N ILE A 134 7.29 -1.92 -0.49
CA ILE A 134 8.63 -1.96 -1.06
C ILE A 134 8.50 -1.68 -2.55
N ASP A 135 9.07 -0.56 -2.98
CA ASP A 135 9.35 -0.24 -4.36
C ASP A 135 10.82 0.18 -4.53
N ASP A 136 11.23 0.36 -5.78
CA ASP A 136 12.60 0.66 -6.18
C ASP A 136 13.22 1.84 -5.41
N TRP A 137 12.41 2.76 -4.86
CA TRP A 137 12.88 3.93 -4.12
C TRP A 137 13.02 3.69 -2.62
N THR A 138 12.19 2.83 -2.04
CA THR A 138 12.33 2.44 -0.62
C THR A 138 13.59 1.64 -0.31
N MET A 139 14.24 1.03 -1.31
CA MET A 139 15.55 0.37 -1.14
C MET A 139 16.75 1.34 -1.17
N ILE A 140 16.56 2.62 -1.50
CA ILE A 140 17.67 3.60 -1.67
C ILE A 140 18.02 4.34 -0.35
N ARG A 141 17.31 4.09 0.75
CA ARG A 141 17.65 4.66 2.07
C ARG A 141 18.43 3.65 2.91
N ASP A 142 19.71 3.51 2.57
CA ASP A 142 20.78 3.22 3.52
C ASP A 142 21.33 4.55 4.09
#